data_AF-A0A0G0ZCW2-F1
#
_entry.id   AF-A0A0G0ZCW2-F1
#
_cell.length_a   1.000
_cell.length_b   1.000
_cell.length_c   1.000
_cell.angle_alpha   90.00
_cell.angle_beta   90.00
_cell.angle_gamma   90.00
#
_symmetry.space_group_name_H-M   'P 1'
#
loop_
_entity.id
_entity.type
_entity.pdbx_description
1 polymer ?
#
loop_
_entity_poly.entity_id
_entity_poly.type
_entity_poly.pdbx_seq_one_letter_code
_entity_poly.pdbx_strand_id
1 'polypeptide(L)'
;MFISSIGWLGLWFLGKQGAEIKVENSDFIVEADEFFNFGGATPKETLKLFIAALEKNDLILAVKYFIPENRETESEDLTKLYEIHLLGDLLKDLKSIKSGKGLDDGRYRFEVLDETGQAAAELELIKNQKGFWKIISL
;
A
#
# COMPACT_ATOMS: atom_id res chain seq x y z
N MET A 1 -10.92 28.66 18.12
CA MET A 1 -9.79 27.82 18.57
C MET A 1 -9.77 26.63 17.63
N PHE A 2 -9.07 26.76 16.49
CA PHE A 2 -8.95 25.67 15.53
C PHE A 2 -7.81 24.78 16.01
N ILE A 3 -8.17 23.58 16.47
CA ILE A 3 -7.18 22.55 16.76
C ILE A 3 -6.79 22.01 15.39
N SER A 4 -5.65 22.44 14.88
CA SER A 4 -5.02 21.79 13.72
C SER A 4 -4.58 20.41 14.20
N SER A 5 -5.47 19.43 14.16
CA SER A 5 -5.13 18.04 14.40
C SER A 5 -4.25 17.58 13.25
N ILE A 6 -3.01 17.30 13.61
CA ILE A 6 -1.90 16.83 12.79
C ILE A 6 -2.24 15.42 12.31
N GLY A 7 -3.13 15.32 11.31
CA GLY A 7 -3.50 14.08 10.63
C GLY A 7 -3.09 14.09 9.16
N TRP A 8 -2.05 14.86 8.81
CA TRP A 8 -1.73 15.19 7.42
C TRP A 8 -0.28 14.84 7.01
N LEU A 9 0.64 14.58 7.95
CA LEU A 9 2.06 14.50 7.59
C LEU A 9 2.54 13.12 7.11
N GLY A 10 1.90 12.01 7.52
CA GLY A 10 2.39 10.66 7.20
C GLY A 10 2.42 10.31 5.70
N LEU A 11 1.39 10.71 4.96
CA LEU A 11 1.22 10.36 3.54
C LEU A 11 1.80 11.39 2.57
N TRP A 12 1.97 12.67 2.97
CA TRP A 12 2.58 13.66 2.07
C TRP A 12 4.08 13.38 1.86
N PHE A 13 4.77 12.72 2.79
CA PHE A 13 6.15 12.26 2.55
C PHE A 13 6.25 11.10 1.56
N LEU A 14 5.18 10.31 1.36
CA LEU A 14 5.12 9.22 0.37
C LEU A 14 4.64 9.71 -1.01
N GLY A 15 4.08 10.93 -1.07
CA GLY A 15 3.74 11.60 -2.32
C GLY A 15 4.99 11.97 -3.12
N LYS A 16 5.50 11.01 -3.89
CA LYS A 16 6.62 11.14 -4.83
C LYS A 16 6.66 12.53 -5.49
N GLN A 17 7.72 13.30 -5.23
CA GLN A 17 8.22 14.22 -6.24
C GLN A 17 8.81 13.40 -7.39
N GLY A 18 8.11 13.36 -8.52
CA GLY A 18 8.69 13.10 -9.83
C GLY A 18 9.19 11.68 -10.08
N ALA A 19 8.28 10.72 -10.20
CA ALA A 19 8.46 9.61 -11.13
C ALA A 19 7.10 9.30 -11.77
N GLU A 20 6.73 10.07 -12.78
CA GLU A 20 5.77 9.60 -13.77
C GLU A 20 6.39 8.37 -14.45
N ILE A 21 6.10 7.18 -13.94
CA ILE A 21 6.26 6.00 -14.78
C ILE A 21 5.10 6.07 -15.76
N LYS A 22 5.37 6.58 -16.96
CA LYS A 22 4.54 6.29 -18.13
C LYS A 22 4.60 4.78 -18.36
N VAL A 23 3.68 4.05 -17.75
CA VAL A 23 3.48 2.63 -18.04
C VAL A 23 2.67 2.55 -19.33
N GLU A 24 3.37 2.62 -20.45
CA GLU A 24 2.85 2.19 -21.74
C GLU A 24 3.13 0.69 -21.88
N ASN A 25 2.27 -0.16 -21.28
CA ASN A 25 1.83 -1.47 -21.80
C ASN A 25 1.05 -2.28 -20.75
N SER A 26 0.04 -3.00 -21.23
CA SER A 26 -1.00 -3.74 -20.51
C SER A 26 -0.58 -5.08 -19.88
N ASP A 27 0.72 -5.36 -19.75
CA ASP A 27 1.22 -6.67 -19.31
C ASP A 27 2.19 -6.53 -18.11
N PHE A 28 1.71 -6.01 -16.97
CA PHE A 28 2.51 -6.03 -15.75
C PHE A 28 2.61 -7.47 -15.21
N ILE A 29 3.73 -8.13 -15.46
CA ILE A 29 4.03 -9.47 -14.94
C ILE A 29 4.77 -9.32 -13.62
N VAL A 30 4.16 -9.77 -12.52
CA VAL A 30 4.87 -9.93 -11.25
C VAL A 30 5.84 -11.10 -11.37
N GLU A 31 7.14 -10.84 -11.32
CA GLU A 31 8.15 -11.88 -11.38
C GLU A 31 8.05 -12.86 -10.20
N ALA A 32 8.40 -14.12 -10.44
CA ALA A 32 8.36 -15.16 -9.43
C ALA A 32 9.61 -15.11 -8.55
N ASP A 33 9.41 -15.16 -7.24
CA ASP A 33 10.46 -15.15 -6.23
C ASP A 33 10.10 -15.98 -4.99
N GLU A 34 10.92 -15.89 -3.94
CA GLU A 34 10.71 -16.61 -2.67
C GLU A 34 9.41 -16.22 -1.94
N PHE A 35 8.86 -15.03 -2.20
CA PHE A 35 7.60 -14.55 -1.61
C PHE A 35 6.43 -14.61 -2.59
N PHE A 36 6.55 -15.34 -3.68
CA PHE A 36 5.52 -15.43 -4.72
C PHE A 36 4.19 -16.01 -4.22
N ASN A 37 4.21 -16.75 -3.11
CA ASN A 37 3.00 -17.29 -2.46
C ASN A 37 2.41 -16.37 -1.38
N PHE A 38 2.98 -15.19 -1.15
CA PHE A 38 2.47 -14.24 -0.16
C PHE A 38 1.37 -13.36 -0.75
N GLY A 39 0.40 -13.00 0.09
CA GLY A 39 -0.79 -12.24 -0.31
C GLY A 39 -2.05 -13.07 -0.10
N GLY A 40 -3.19 -12.41 -0.14
CA GLY A 40 -4.50 -13.04 -0.09
C GLY A 40 -5.00 -13.43 -1.48
N ALA A 41 -6.05 -14.26 -1.51
CA ALA A 41 -6.80 -14.60 -2.72
C ALA A 41 -7.64 -13.41 -3.24
N THR A 42 -7.89 -12.42 -2.37
CA THR A 42 -8.61 -11.18 -2.69
C THR A 42 -7.79 -9.93 -2.30
N PRO A 43 -8.03 -8.76 -2.92
CA PRO A 43 -7.34 -7.52 -2.53
C PRO A 43 -7.57 -7.17 -1.06
N LYS A 44 -8.80 -7.38 -0.58
CA LYS A 44 -9.20 -7.13 0.81
C LYS A 44 -8.49 -8.05 1.79
N GLU A 45 -8.20 -9.29 1.40
CA GLU A 45 -7.44 -10.22 2.22
C GLU A 45 -5.96 -9.81 2.30
N THR A 46 -5.33 -9.42 1.19
CA THR A 46 -3.96 -8.87 1.22
C THR A 46 -3.88 -7.62 2.10
N LEU A 47 -4.83 -6.69 1.97
CA LEU A 47 -4.89 -5.51 2.84
C LEU A 47 -4.95 -5.88 4.34
N LYS A 48 -5.79 -6.86 4.70
CA LYS A 48 -5.87 -7.34 6.10
C LYS A 48 -4.56 -7.95 6.58
N LEU A 49 -3.90 -8.75 5.75
CA LEU A 49 -2.61 -9.37 6.08
C LEU A 49 -1.53 -8.31 6.27
N PHE A 50 -1.49 -7.31 5.39
CA PHE A 50 -0.58 -6.18 5.48
C PHE A 50 -0.80 -5.36 6.75
N ILE A 51 -2.05 -4.96 7.05
CA ILE A 51 -2.40 -4.27 8.30
C ILE A 51 -1.97 -5.09 9.52
N ALA A 52 -2.25 -6.40 9.53
CA ALA A 52 -1.91 -7.26 10.66
C ALA A 52 -0.40 -7.40 10.89
N ALA A 53 0.42 -7.31 9.83
CA ALA A 53 1.87 -7.26 9.96
C ALA A 53 2.33 -5.92 10.56
N LEU A 54 1.79 -4.80 10.05
CA LEU A 54 2.09 -3.46 10.56
C LEU A 54 1.66 -3.27 12.03
N GLU A 55 0.50 -3.80 12.44
CA GLU A 55 0.03 -3.77 13.84
C GLU A 55 0.98 -4.48 14.81
N LYS A 56 1.73 -5.47 14.30
CA LYS A 56 2.75 -6.21 15.07
C LYS A 56 4.14 -5.58 14.95
N ASN A 57 4.27 -4.46 14.24
CA ASN A 57 5.54 -3.86 13.82
C ASN A 57 6.44 -4.86 13.07
N ASP A 58 5.86 -5.87 12.40
CA ASP A 58 6.59 -6.86 11.60
C ASP A 58 6.79 -6.31 10.19
N LEU A 59 7.71 -5.33 10.07
CA LEU A 59 7.99 -4.66 8.81
C LEU A 59 8.51 -5.63 7.75
N ILE A 60 9.29 -6.63 8.17
CA ILE A 60 9.81 -7.69 7.28
C ILE A 60 8.64 -8.47 6.66
N LEU A 61 7.63 -8.84 7.44
CA LEU A 61 6.45 -9.51 6.89
C LEU A 61 5.61 -8.56 6.01
N ALA A 62 5.47 -7.30 6.42
CA ALA A 62 4.69 -6.31 5.68
C ALA A 62 5.21 -6.12 4.24
N VAL A 63 6.53 -6.02 4.09
CA VAL A 63 7.20 -5.84 2.79
C VAL A 63 7.01 -7.04 1.85
N LYS A 64 6.79 -8.26 2.37
CA LYS A 64 6.57 -9.47 1.53
C LYS A 64 5.27 -9.43 0.73
N TYR A 65 4.33 -8.58 1.12
CA TYR A 65 3.08 -8.39 0.38
C TYR A 65 3.23 -7.47 -0.84
N PHE A 66 4.36 -6.78 -0.99
CA PHE A 66 4.67 -6.00 -2.17
C PHE A 66 5.23 -6.85 -3.31
N ILE A 67 5.12 -6.30 -4.52
CA ILE A 67 5.83 -6.80 -5.70
C ILE A 67 7.35 -6.73 -5.50
N PRO A 68 8.12 -7.66 -6.10
CA PRO A 68 9.58 -7.73 -5.89
C PRO A 68 10.30 -6.39 -6.10
N GLU A 69 9.90 -5.66 -7.14
CA GLU A 69 10.55 -4.44 -7.62
C GLU A 69 10.47 -3.29 -6.61
N ASN A 70 9.46 -3.29 -5.73
CA ASN A 70 9.23 -2.20 -4.79
C ASN A 70 9.68 -2.53 -3.37
N ARG A 71 10.03 -3.78 -3.06
CA ARG A 71 10.28 -4.20 -1.66
C ARG A 71 11.39 -3.45 -0.96
N GLU A 72 12.47 -3.14 -1.67
CA GLU A 72 13.60 -2.40 -1.08
C GLU A 72 13.15 -1.00 -0.65
N THR A 73 12.56 -0.25 -1.58
CA THR A 73 12.03 1.10 -1.32
C THR A 73 10.98 1.11 -0.22
N GLU A 74 10.01 0.19 -0.28
CA GLU A 74 8.93 0.10 0.71
C GLU A 74 9.45 -0.34 2.09
N SER A 75 10.50 -1.16 2.13
CA SER A 75 11.17 -1.50 3.39
C SER A 75 11.81 -0.29 4.03
N GLU A 76 12.50 0.56 3.24
CA GLU A 76 13.08 1.79 3.74
C GLU A 76 12.00 2.76 4.24
N ASP A 77 10.93 2.94 3.48
CA ASP A 77 9.88 3.91 3.81
C ASP A 77 9.06 3.47 5.04
N LEU A 78 8.72 2.19 5.15
CA LEU A 78 8.09 1.66 6.36
C LEU A 78 9.02 1.78 7.59
N THR A 79 10.34 1.60 7.41
CA THR A 79 11.32 1.78 8.48
C THR A 79 11.37 3.25 8.93
N LYS A 80 11.43 4.20 7.98
CA LYS A 80 11.39 5.64 8.27
C LYS A 80 10.12 6.00 9.03
N LEU A 81 8.94 5.55 8.57
CA LEU A 81 7.66 5.78 9.24
C LEU A 81 7.62 5.23 10.66
N TYR A 82 8.20 4.06 10.88
CA TYR A 82 8.34 3.47 12.21
C TYR A 82 9.25 4.33 13.11
N GLU A 83 10.41 4.74 12.62
CA GLU A 83 11.40 5.54 13.35
C GLU A 83 10.87 6.94 13.74
N ILE A 84 10.07 7.56 12.87
CA ILE A 84 9.45 8.87 13.14
C ILE A 84 8.07 8.77 13.81
N HIS A 85 7.67 7.58 14.27
CA HIS A 85 6.41 7.30 14.96
C HIS A 85 5.12 7.63 14.18
N LEU A 86 5.19 7.65 12.84
CA LEU A 86 4.02 7.88 11.96
C LEU A 86 3.37 6.60 11.45
N LEU A 87 3.88 5.42 11.83
CA LEU A 87 3.28 4.14 11.45
C LEU A 87 1.82 3.98 11.97
N GLY A 88 1.51 4.60 13.11
CA GLY A 88 0.16 4.61 13.67
C GLY A 88 -0.85 5.36 12.79
N ASP A 89 -0.42 6.44 12.15
CA ASP A 89 -1.26 7.23 11.24
C ASP A 89 -1.53 6.44 9.97
N LEU A 90 -0.49 5.83 9.37
CA LEU A 90 -0.65 4.92 8.25
C LEU A 90 -1.65 3.79 8.57
N LEU A 91 -1.53 3.17 9.75
CA LEU A 91 -2.46 2.12 10.19
C LEU A 91 -3.90 2.62 10.31
N LYS A 92 -4.11 3.83 10.84
CA LYS A 92 -5.43 4.46 10.94
C LYS A 92 -6.05 4.65 9.55
N ASP A 93 -5.25 5.13 8.61
CA ASP A 93 -5.68 5.40 7.24
C ASP A 93 -6.01 4.12 6.48
N LEU A 94 -5.15 3.10 6.57
CA LEU A 94 -5.40 1.78 5.98
C LEU A 94 -6.67 1.12 6.53
N LYS A 95 -6.95 1.29 7.83
CA LYS A 95 -8.17 0.79 8.48
C LYS A 95 -9.43 1.58 8.11
N SER A 96 -9.28 2.81 7.61
CA SER A 96 -10.40 3.65 7.20
C SER A 96 -10.97 3.26 5.84
N ILE A 97 -10.18 2.54 5.03
CA ILE A 97 -10.55 2.04 3.69
C ILE A 97 -11.86 1.26 3.77
N LYS A 98 -12.91 1.76 3.10
CA LYS A 98 -14.24 1.13 3.05
C LYS A 98 -14.48 0.33 1.78
N SER A 99 -13.94 0.80 0.66
CA SER A 99 -14.20 0.25 -0.66
C SER A 99 -13.01 0.48 -1.59
N GLY A 100 -12.99 -0.32 -2.64
CA GLY A 100 -12.09 -0.15 -3.77
C GLY A 100 -12.78 -0.61 -5.05
N LYS A 101 -12.09 -0.44 -6.18
CA LYS A 101 -12.59 -0.80 -7.51
C LYS A 101 -11.52 -1.54 -8.30
N GLY A 102 -11.96 -2.48 -9.12
CA GLY A 102 -11.11 -3.05 -10.16
C GLY A 102 -10.90 -2.03 -11.28
N LEU A 103 -9.72 -2.05 -11.89
CA LEU A 103 -9.36 -1.26 -13.05
C LEU A 103 -9.32 -2.17 -14.29
N ASP A 104 -9.44 -1.57 -15.48
CA ASP A 104 -9.52 -2.31 -16.76
C ASP A 104 -8.25 -3.11 -17.09
N ASP A 105 -7.12 -2.75 -16.47
CA ASP A 105 -5.82 -3.41 -16.63
C ASP A 105 -5.56 -4.52 -15.59
N GLY A 106 -6.59 -4.94 -14.85
CA GLY A 106 -6.50 -6.01 -13.86
C GLY A 106 -5.95 -5.59 -12.50
N ARG A 107 -5.62 -4.30 -12.31
CA ARG A 107 -5.32 -3.76 -10.98
C ARG A 107 -6.57 -3.60 -10.13
N TYR A 108 -6.38 -3.51 -8.83
CA TYR A 108 -7.42 -3.14 -7.87
C TYR A 108 -6.92 -1.98 -7.04
N ARG A 109 -7.75 -0.94 -6.92
CA ARG A 109 -7.42 0.29 -6.22
C ARG A 109 -8.35 0.48 -5.03
N PHE A 110 -7.78 0.64 -3.85
CA PHE A 110 -8.47 1.16 -2.69
C PHE A 110 -8.26 2.67 -2.58
N GLU A 111 -9.31 3.38 -2.21
CA GLU A 111 -9.24 4.82 -1.92
C GLU A 111 -9.14 5.01 -0.40
N VAL A 112 -8.12 5.75 0.03
CA VAL A 112 -7.97 6.23 1.40
C VAL A 112 -8.58 7.62 1.46
N LEU A 113 -9.62 7.79 2.27
CA LEU A 113 -10.32 9.06 2.39
C LEU A 113 -9.76 9.87 3.55
N ASP A 114 -9.64 11.18 3.36
CA ASP A 114 -9.38 12.13 4.43
C ASP A 114 -10.62 12.32 5.33
N GLU A 115 -10.44 13.17 6.35
CA GLU A 115 -11.50 13.54 7.31
C GLU A 115 -12.70 14.24 6.64
N THR A 116 -12.51 14.81 5.44
CA THR A 116 -13.55 15.48 4.65
C THR A 116 -14.27 14.52 3.71
N GLY A 117 -13.81 13.27 3.60
CA GLY A 117 -14.33 12.26 2.70
C GLY A 117 -13.78 12.34 1.27
N GLN A 118 -12.72 13.12 1.04
CA GLN A 118 -12.03 13.19 -0.24
C GLN A 118 -10.90 12.17 -0.31
N ALA A 119 -10.63 11.62 -1.50
CA ALA A 119 -9.51 10.72 -1.70
C ALA A 119 -8.18 11.45 -1.46
N ALA A 120 -7.42 10.98 -0.47
CA ALA A 120 -6.13 11.54 -0.07
C ALA A 120 -4.95 10.67 -0.48
N ALA A 121 -5.16 9.36 -0.60
CA ALA A 121 -4.17 8.41 -1.06
C ALA A 121 -4.85 7.20 -1.72
N GLU A 122 -4.05 6.39 -2.42
CA GLU A 122 -4.51 5.21 -3.14
C GLU A 122 -3.60 4.04 -2.82
N LEU A 123 -4.19 2.90 -2.45
CA LEU A 123 -3.47 1.63 -2.34
C LEU A 123 -3.80 0.79 -3.58
N GLU A 124 -2.79 0.51 -4.40
CA GLU A 124 -2.95 -0.28 -5.62
C GLU A 124 -2.37 -1.68 -5.47
N LEU A 125 -3.13 -2.65 -5.97
CA LEU A 125 -2.74 -4.06 -5.97
C LEU A 125 -2.89 -4.68 -7.36
N ILE A 126 -2.09 -5.70 -7.62
CA ILE A 126 -2.23 -6.58 -8.78
C ILE A 126 -2.16 -8.04 -8.37
N LYS A 127 -2.81 -8.89 -9.16
CA LYS A 127 -2.76 -10.35 -8.99
C LYS A 127 -1.53 -10.92 -9.71
N ASN A 128 -0.73 -11.73 -9.01
CA ASN A 128 0.37 -12.46 -9.62
C ASN A 128 -0.10 -13.72 -10.37
N GLN A 129 0.81 -14.43 -11.05
CA GLN A 129 0.46 -15.59 -11.87
C GLN A 129 -0.10 -16.78 -11.06
N LYS A 130 0.11 -16.82 -9.73
CA LYS A 130 -0.47 -17.83 -8.83
C LYS A 130 -1.84 -17.43 -8.28
N GLY A 131 -2.31 -16.23 -8.55
CA GLY A 131 -3.58 -15.73 -8.08
C GLY A 131 -3.53 -14.98 -6.75
N PHE A 132 -2.36 -14.72 -6.19
CA PHE A 132 -2.19 -13.92 -4.97
C PHE A 132 -2.09 -12.44 -5.30
N TRP A 133 -2.77 -11.60 -4.51
CA TRP A 133 -2.73 -10.15 -4.67
C TRP A 133 -1.51 -9.55 -3.98
N LYS A 134 -0.79 -8.70 -4.72
CA LYS A 134 0.43 -8.00 -4.32
C LYS A 134 0.20 -6.49 -4.34
N ILE A 135 0.80 -5.79 -3.39
CA ILE A 135 0.79 -4.32 -3.34
C ILE A 135 1.83 -3.78 -4.33
N ILE A 136 1.40 -2.84 -5.16
CA ILE A 136 2.29 -2.12 -6.09
C ILE A 136 2.58 -0.72 -5.56
N SER A 137 1.61 -0.05 -4.94
CA SER A 137 1.81 1.31 -4.45
C SER A 137 0.95 1.54 -3.23
N LEU A 138 1.50 2.32 -2.29
CA LEU A 138 0.85 2.82 -1.09
C LEU A 138 0.87 4.35 -1.08
#